data_AF-A0A099ZUG2-F1
#
_entry.id   AF-A0A099ZUG2-F1
#
_cell.length_a   1.000
_cell.length_b   1.000
_cell.length_c   1.000
_cell.angle_alpha   90.00
_cell.angle_beta   90.00
_cell.angle_gamma   90.00
#
_symmetry.space_group_name_H-M   'P 1'
#
loop_
_entity.id
_entity.type
_entity.pdbx_description
1 polymer ?
#
loop_
_entity_poly.entity_id
_entity_poly.type
_entity_poly.pdbx_seq_one_letter_code
_entity_poly.pdbx_strand_id
1 'polypeptide(L)'
;QVPPSQCFVFDPAFSEQELALLGELGLRLLPENEEGKHRVGEAATLFYMIHCGKALYNNLLWSNWALGALSRVVIIGNSFRGIEERLLSRILERDYSYIAKVLKGTEEIAFPTHPQYTDTFNDTSIHWFPLQKLKEL
;
A
#
# COMPACT_ATOMS: atom_id res chain seq x y z
N GLN A 1 -8.26 -13.06 -13.18
CA GLN A 1 -7.25 -12.09 -13.69
C GLN A 1 -7.88 -10.71 -13.66
N VAL A 2 -7.17 -9.68 -13.19
CA VAL A 2 -7.68 -8.28 -13.18
C VAL A 2 -7.50 -7.70 -14.59
N PRO A 3 -8.53 -7.09 -15.20
CA PRO A 3 -8.41 -6.44 -16.51
C PRO A 3 -7.37 -5.30 -16.49
N PRO A 4 -6.50 -5.16 -17.50
CA PRO A 4 -5.51 -4.06 -17.55
C PRO A 4 -6.13 -2.67 -17.43
N SER A 5 -7.34 -2.48 -17.98
CA SER A 5 -8.08 -1.22 -17.89
C SER A 5 -8.54 -0.85 -16.48
N GLN A 6 -8.40 -1.76 -15.51
CA GLN A 6 -8.66 -1.53 -14.08
C GLN A 6 -7.37 -1.47 -13.26
N CYS A 7 -6.21 -1.55 -13.90
CA CYS A 7 -4.91 -1.40 -13.26
C CYS A 7 -4.43 0.04 -13.46
N PHE A 8 -4.26 0.74 -12.34
CA PHE A 8 -3.74 2.10 -12.31
C PHE A 8 -2.26 2.07 -11.93
N VAL A 9 -1.44 2.81 -12.66
CA VAL A 9 0.02 2.83 -12.45
C VAL A 9 0.55 4.25 -12.41
N PHE A 10 1.51 4.49 -11.54
CA PHE A 10 2.22 5.74 -11.41
C PHE A 10 3.60 5.50 -10.80
N ASP A 11 4.62 6.10 -11.40
CA ASP A 11 5.95 6.26 -10.83
C ASP A 11 6.51 7.59 -11.35
N PRO A 12 6.97 8.51 -10.48
CA PRO A 12 7.55 9.77 -10.94
C PRO A 12 8.84 9.58 -11.74
N ALA A 13 9.47 8.40 -11.68
CA ALA A 13 10.67 8.06 -12.44
C ALA A 13 10.39 7.45 -13.81
N PHE A 14 9.12 7.26 -14.21
CA PHE A 14 8.81 6.73 -15.53
C PHE A 14 9.35 7.61 -16.65
N SER A 15 10.04 6.97 -17.59
CA SER A 15 10.44 7.53 -18.87
C SER A 15 9.26 7.59 -19.84
N GLU A 16 9.37 8.42 -20.89
CA GLU A 16 8.37 8.50 -21.96
C GLU A 16 8.15 7.14 -22.64
N GLN A 17 9.20 6.32 -22.77
CA GLN A 17 9.11 4.99 -23.37
C GLN A 17 8.31 4.02 -22.47
N GLU A 18 8.51 4.07 -21.16
CA GLU A 18 7.72 3.26 -20.21
C GLU A 18 6.26 3.68 -20.21
N LEU A 19 5.97 4.99 -20.20
CA LEU A 19 4.59 5.49 -20.28
C LEU A 19 3.90 5.02 -21.57
N ALA A 20 4.57 5.11 -22.71
CA ALA A 20 4.03 4.62 -23.98
C ALA A 20 3.74 3.11 -23.94
N LEU A 21 4.70 2.30 -23.47
CA LEU A 21 4.55 0.86 -23.36
C LEU A 21 3.41 0.46 -22.41
N LEU A 22 3.33 1.07 -21.23
CA LEU A 22 2.26 0.81 -20.26
C LEU A 22 0.87 1.15 -20.85
N GLY A 23 0.79 2.22 -21.64
CA GLY A 23 -0.40 2.59 -22.38
C GLY A 23 -0.79 1.56 -23.46
N GLU A 24 0.17 1.07 -24.23
CA GLU A 24 -0.05 0.01 -25.24
C GLU A 24 -0.51 -1.31 -24.59
N LEU A 25 -0.06 -1.60 -23.36
CA LEU A 25 -0.52 -2.74 -22.57
C LEU A 25 -1.94 -2.56 -21.99
N GLY A 26 -2.58 -1.40 -22.22
CA GLY A 26 -3.94 -1.11 -21.78
C GLY A 26 -4.07 -0.75 -20.31
N LEU A 27 -2.96 -0.43 -19.64
CA LEU A 27 -2.95 0.04 -18.24
C LEU A 27 -3.37 1.51 -18.18
N ARG A 28 -3.91 1.94 -17.04
CA ARG A 28 -4.29 3.34 -16.81
C ARG A 28 -3.16 4.08 -16.10
N LEU A 29 -2.49 4.96 -16.82
CA LEU A 29 -1.53 5.89 -16.23
C LEU A 29 -2.28 6.91 -15.37
N LEU A 30 -1.86 7.10 -14.13
CA LEU A 30 -2.35 8.22 -13.33
C LEU A 30 -1.70 9.52 -13.84
N PRO A 31 -2.49 10.58 -14.08
CA PRO A 31 -1.97 11.82 -14.67
C PRO A 31 -1.18 12.67 -13.68
N GLU A 32 -1.36 12.44 -12.38
CA GLU A 32 -0.81 13.27 -11.31
C GLU A 32 -0.15 12.41 -10.23
N ASN A 33 0.87 12.98 -9.57
CA ASN A 33 1.45 12.39 -8.37
C ASN A 33 0.48 12.58 -7.19
N GLU A 34 -0.34 11.56 -6.91
CA GLU A 34 -1.27 11.58 -5.78
C GLU A 34 -0.56 11.44 -4.41
N GLU A 35 0.77 11.27 -4.38
CA GLU A 35 1.56 11.10 -3.17
C GLU A 35 1.05 9.97 -2.25
N GLY A 36 0.54 8.90 -2.88
CA GLY A 36 -0.04 7.74 -2.21
C GLY A 36 -1.47 7.94 -1.70
N LYS A 37 -2.17 9.02 -2.06
CA LYS A 37 -3.52 9.35 -1.55
C LYS A 37 -4.66 8.77 -2.41
N HIS A 38 -4.39 7.77 -3.23
CA HIS A 38 -5.39 7.16 -4.09
C HIS A 38 -6.54 6.58 -3.25
N ARG A 39 -7.77 6.94 -3.58
CA ARG A 39 -8.96 6.51 -2.84
C ARG A 39 -9.55 5.25 -3.42
N VAL A 40 -9.96 4.32 -2.56
CA VAL A 40 -10.69 3.14 -3.00
C VAL A 40 -12.09 3.52 -3.48
N GLY A 41 -12.54 2.84 -4.53
CA GLY A 41 -13.91 2.93 -5.00
C GLY A 41 -14.88 2.03 -4.23
N GLU A 42 -15.89 1.55 -4.95
CA GLU A 42 -16.90 0.61 -4.43
C GLU A 42 -16.36 -0.82 -4.30
N ALA A 43 -15.40 -1.20 -5.14
CA ALA A 43 -14.78 -2.52 -5.14
C ALA A 43 -13.54 -2.59 -4.24
N ALA A 44 -13.19 -3.81 -3.81
CA ALA A 44 -11.91 -4.07 -3.18
C ALA A 44 -10.77 -3.70 -4.13
N THR A 45 -9.75 -3.01 -3.61
CA THR A 45 -8.63 -2.48 -4.40
C THR A 45 -7.32 -2.97 -3.79
N LEU A 46 -6.49 -3.57 -4.64
CA LEU A 46 -5.14 -3.98 -4.31
C LEU A 46 -4.16 -2.84 -4.63
N PHE A 47 -3.45 -2.37 -3.61
CA PHE A 47 -2.34 -1.44 -3.75
C PHE A 47 -1.03 -2.23 -3.75
N TYR A 48 -0.33 -2.22 -4.87
CA TYR A 48 1.00 -2.80 -5.00
C TYR A 48 2.04 -1.70 -4.80
N MET A 49 2.64 -1.65 -3.61
CA MET A 49 3.48 -0.55 -3.14
C MET A 49 4.85 -1.06 -2.68
N ILE A 50 5.43 -1.99 -3.43
CA ILE A 50 6.74 -2.58 -3.09
C ILE A 50 7.80 -1.48 -2.97
N HIS A 51 8.57 -1.52 -1.87
CA HIS A 51 9.65 -0.57 -1.57
C HIS A 51 9.23 0.91 -1.46
N CYS A 52 7.93 1.22 -1.47
CA CYS A 52 7.46 2.58 -1.27
C CYS A 52 7.89 3.12 0.11
N GLY A 53 8.11 4.44 0.18
CA GLY A 53 8.41 5.12 1.44
C GLY A 53 7.24 5.06 2.44
N LYS A 54 7.55 5.09 3.74
CA LYS A 54 6.58 4.99 4.85
C LYS A 54 5.48 6.05 4.77
N ALA A 55 5.83 7.26 4.31
CA ALA A 55 4.89 8.35 4.10
C ALA A 55 3.76 8.00 3.11
N LEU A 56 4.04 7.21 2.07
CA LEU A 56 3.05 6.84 1.07
C LEU A 56 1.97 5.90 1.67
N TYR A 57 2.36 4.93 2.51
CA TYR A 57 1.39 4.10 3.22
C TYR A 57 0.55 4.92 4.19
N ASN A 58 1.18 5.84 4.93
CA ASN A 58 0.47 6.71 5.85
C ASN A 58 -0.57 7.59 5.13
N ASN A 59 -0.21 8.13 3.95
CA ASN A 59 -1.11 8.92 3.11
C ASN A 59 -2.25 8.08 2.52
N LEU A 60 -1.96 6.84 2.12
CA LEU A 60 -2.98 5.90 1.63
C LEU A 60 -4.00 5.60 2.71
N LEU A 61 -3.54 5.29 3.92
CA LEU A 61 -4.41 5.05 5.06
C LEU A 61 -5.23 6.31 5.39
N TRP A 62 -4.59 7.48 5.46
CA TRP A 62 -5.25 8.74 5.76
C TRP A 62 -6.38 9.06 4.78
N SER A 63 -6.11 8.97 3.48
CA SER A 63 -7.09 9.27 2.43
C SER A 63 -8.28 8.31 2.43
N ASN A 64 -8.09 7.10 2.96
CA ASN A 64 -9.10 6.05 3.05
C ASN A 64 -9.60 5.80 4.47
N TRP A 65 -9.42 6.74 5.42
CA TRP A 65 -9.66 6.54 6.86
C TRP A 65 -11.14 6.47 7.29
N ALA A 66 -11.88 5.54 6.72
CA ALA A 66 -13.26 5.20 7.06
C ALA A 66 -13.43 3.68 7.05
N LEU A 67 -14.22 3.12 7.98
CA LEU A 67 -14.41 1.67 8.14
C LEU A 67 -14.70 0.95 6.82
N GLY A 68 -15.66 1.49 6.04
CA GLY A 68 -16.03 0.93 4.74
C GLY A 68 -14.88 0.97 3.73
N ALA A 69 -14.15 2.09 3.67
CA ALA A 69 -13.04 2.25 2.74
C ALA A 69 -11.84 1.37 3.11
N LEU A 70 -11.36 1.43 4.35
CA LEU A 70 -10.24 0.58 4.83
C LEU A 70 -10.52 -0.91 4.65
N SER A 71 -11.76 -1.37 4.89
CA SER A 71 -12.12 -2.78 4.71
C SER A 71 -12.01 -3.28 3.26
N ARG A 72 -11.90 -2.37 2.28
CA ARG A 72 -11.70 -2.66 0.86
C ARG A 72 -10.26 -2.46 0.39
N VAL A 73 -9.38 -1.98 1.25
CA VAL A 73 -7.95 -1.81 0.95
C VAL A 73 -7.23 -3.14 1.20
N VAL A 74 -6.47 -3.59 0.20
CA VAL A 74 -5.44 -4.63 0.37
C VAL A 74 -4.11 -4.03 -0.05
N ILE A 75 -3.05 -4.23 0.73
CA ILE A 75 -1.72 -3.66 0.44
C ILE A 75 -0.71 -4.79 0.32
N ILE A 76 0.01 -4.84 -0.80
CA ILE A 76 1.26 -5.59 -0.90
C ILE A 76 2.40 -4.58 -0.81
N GLY A 77 3.20 -4.65 0.24
CA GLY A 77 4.24 -3.66 0.52
C GLY A 77 5.04 -4.01 1.76
N ASN A 78 5.74 -3.02 2.31
CA ASN A 78 6.59 -3.18 3.48
C ASN A 78 5.74 -3.48 4.73
N SER A 79 6.27 -4.35 5.59
CA SER A 79 5.62 -4.78 6.82
C SER A 79 5.29 -3.62 7.75
N PHE A 80 4.03 -3.49 8.15
CA PHE A 80 3.63 -2.49 9.14
C PHE A 80 4.19 -2.82 10.52
N ARG A 81 4.21 -4.09 10.91
CA ARG A 81 4.91 -4.55 12.12
C ARG A 81 6.40 -4.29 12.05
N GLY A 82 7.04 -4.60 10.92
CA GLY A 82 8.45 -4.31 10.70
C GLY A 82 8.75 -2.80 10.70
N ILE A 83 7.80 -1.95 10.31
CA ILE A 83 7.91 -0.49 10.45
C ILE A 83 7.84 -0.08 11.93
N GLU A 84 6.91 -0.63 12.69
CA GLU A 84 6.75 -0.39 14.13
C GLU A 84 8.03 -0.78 14.90
N GLU A 85 8.59 -1.96 14.64
CA GLU A 85 9.77 -2.48 15.34
C GLU A 85 11.05 -1.65 15.08
N ARG A 86 11.17 -1.07 13.88
CA ARG A 86 12.38 -0.34 13.46
C ARG A 86 12.33 1.16 13.77
N LEU A 87 11.15 1.70 14.08
CA LEU A 87 10.99 3.12 14.41
C LEU A 87 10.81 3.33 15.91
N LEU A 88 11.32 4.45 16.43
CA LEU A 88 10.95 4.88 17.78
C LEU A 88 9.46 5.20 17.81
N SER A 89 8.73 4.74 18.84
CA SER A 89 7.28 4.94 18.97
C SER A 89 6.88 6.41 18.81
N ARG A 90 7.63 7.33 19.43
CA ARG A 90 7.40 8.78 19.29
C ARG A 90 7.47 9.31 17.84
N ILE A 91 8.30 8.70 17.00
CA ILE A 91 8.45 9.07 15.58
C ILE A 91 7.29 8.46 14.80
N LEU A 92 6.99 7.18 15.03
CA LEU A 92 5.88 6.49 14.38
C LEU A 92 4.55 7.22 14.64
N GLU A 93 4.27 7.56 15.89
CA GLU A 93 3.04 8.26 16.29
C GLU A 93 2.95 9.68 15.73
N ARG A 94 4.08 10.41 15.67
CA ARG A 94 4.12 11.79 15.19
C ARG A 94 4.04 11.88 13.67
N ASP A 95 4.87 11.11 12.97
CA ASP A 95 5.10 11.26 11.52
C ASP A 95 4.27 10.27 10.69
N TYR A 96 3.90 9.12 11.26
CA TYR A 96 3.19 8.04 10.59
C TYR A 96 1.96 7.58 11.38
N SER A 97 1.23 8.55 11.92
CA SER A 97 0.13 8.32 12.87
C SER A 97 -0.94 7.36 12.38
N TYR A 98 -1.20 7.27 11.07
CA TYR A 98 -2.21 6.36 10.52
C TYR A 98 -1.70 4.92 10.44
N ILE A 99 -0.40 4.72 10.22
CA ILE A 99 0.23 3.40 10.37
C ILE A 99 0.10 2.98 11.84
N ALA A 100 0.52 3.84 12.79
CA ALA A 100 0.41 3.55 14.23
C ALA A 100 -1.02 3.16 14.65
N LYS A 101 -2.02 3.95 14.23
CA LYS A 101 -3.42 3.73 14.57
C LYS A 101 -3.98 2.43 13.98
N VAL A 102 -3.57 2.05 12.78
CA VAL A 102 -4.18 0.91 12.08
C VAL A 102 -3.57 -0.43 12.49
N LEU A 103 -2.43 -0.48 13.18
CA LEU A 103 -1.72 -1.71 13.54
C LEU A 103 -2.62 -2.78 14.18
N LYS A 104 -3.43 -2.41 15.17
CA LYS A 104 -4.38 -3.34 15.83
C LYS A 104 -5.52 -3.79 14.91
N GLY A 105 -5.88 -2.94 13.96
CA GLY A 105 -6.91 -3.15 12.94
C GLY A 105 -6.44 -3.92 11.71
N THR A 106 -5.15 -4.24 11.65
CA THR A 106 -4.50 -4.86 10.50
C THR A 106 -4.32 -6.35 10.73
N GLU A 107 -4.59 -7.13 9.69
CA GLU A 107 -4.03 -8.46 9.52
C GLU A 107 -2.91 -8.38 8.49
N GLU A 108 -1.83 -9.09 8.78
CA GLU A 108 -0.61 -9.04 7.97
C GLU A 108 0.00 -10.44 7.85
N ILE A 109 0.36 -10.83 6.63
CA ILE A 109 1.12 -12.06 6.34
C ILE A 109 2.34 -11.71 5.52
N ALA A 110 3.52 -12.07 6.02
CA ALA A 110 4.78 -11.92 5.31
C ALA A 110 4.84 -12.82 4.06
N PHE A 111 5.49 -12.33 3.01
CA PHE A 111 5.80 -13.15 1.84
C PHE A 111 6.75 -14.30 2.24
N PRO A 112 6.66 -15.45 1.55
CA PRO A 112 7.62 -16.53 1.75
C PRO A 112 9.02 -16.05 1.40
N THR A 113 10.01 -16.52 2.15
CA THR A 113 11.41 -16.25 1.85
C THR A 113 11.79 -16.89 0.52
N HIS A 114 12.43 -16.12 -0.36
CA HIS A 114 12.93 -16.64 -1.62
C HIS A 114 14.43 -16.96 -1.49
N PRO A 115 14.90 -18.16 -1.86
CA PRO A 115 16.28 -18.59 -1.65
C PRO A 115 17.31 -17.75 -2.42
N GLN A 116 16.90 -17.09 -3.52
CA GLN A 116 17.78 -16.23 -4.32
C GLN A 116 17.62 -14.72 -4.03
N TYR A 117 16.48 -14.31 -3.47
CA TYR A 117 16.14 -12.88 -3.27
C TYR A 117 15.91 -12.63 -1.79
N THR A 118 16.93 -12.93 -0.99
CA THR A 118 16.84 -12.87 0.48
C THR A 118 16.66 -11.46 1.00
N ASP A 119 17.10 -10.44 0.26
CA ASP A 119 17.09 -9.05 0.74
C ASP A 119 16.06 -8.17 0.01
N THR A 120 15.56 -8.61 -1.14
CA THR A 120 14.62 -7.82 -1.96
C THR A 120 13.20 -7.91 -1.44
N PHE A 121 12.74 -9.05 -0.92
CA PHE A 121 11.35 -9.20 -0.47
C PHE A 121 11.22 -9.58 1.00
N ASN A 122 12.31 -9.51 1.77
CA ASN A 122 12.34 -9.87 3.19
C ASN A 122 11.38 -9.10 4.08
N ASP A 123 11.06 -7.86 3.71
CA ASP A 123 10.13 -7.01 4.46
C ASP A 123 8.77 -6.90 3.76
N THR A 124 8.51 -7.69 2.72
CA THR A 124 7.25 -7.62 1.97
C THR A 124 6.16 -8.47 2.61
N SER A 125 4.97 -7.89 2.75
CA SER A 125 3.81 -8.56 3.31
C SER A 125 2.50 -8.12 2.63
N ILE A 126 1.48 -8.96 2.77
CA ILE A 126 0.09 -8.66 2.42
C ILE A 126 -0.61 -8.14 3.66
N HIS A 127 -1.26 -6.99 3.54
CA HIS A 127 -2.04 -6.36 4.58
C HIS A 127 -3.51 -6.29 4.15
N TRP A 128 -4.42 -6.57 5.06
CA TRP A 128 -5.84 -6.27 4.91
C TRP A 128 -6.44 -5.88 6.27
N PHE A 129 -7.62 -5.28 6.24
CA PHE A 129 -8.21 -4.63 7.41
C PHE A 129 -9.61 -5.20 7.69
N PRO A 130 -9.73 -6.28 8.49
CA PRO A 130 -11.04 -6.85 8.80
C PRO A 130 -11.95 -5.85 9.49
N LEU A 131 -13.21 -5.77 9.04
CA LEU A 131 -14.17 -4.80 9.56
C LEU A 131 -14.39 -4.95 11.08
N GLN A 132 -14.31 -6.17 11.62
CA GLN A 132 -14.42 -6.41 13.06
C GLN A 132 -13.28 -5.72 13.82
N LYS A 133 -12.03 -5.95 13.41
CA LYS A 133 -10.86 -5.33 14.05
C LYS A 133 -10.86 -3.81 13.89
N LEU A 134 -11.32 -3.30 12.75
CA LEU A 134 -11.42 -1.86 12.51
C LEU A 134 -12.45 -1.17 13.43
N LYS A 135 -13.52 -1.86 13.85
CA LYS A 135 -14.51 -1.32 14.79
C LYS A 135 -13.99 -1.20 16.23
N GLU A 136 -12.89 -1.88 16.53
CA GLU A 136 -12.25 -1.93 17.85
C GLU A 136 -11.09 -0.90 17.98
N LEU A 137 -10.77 -0.17 16.90
CA LEU A 137 -9.79 0.91 16.86
C LEU A 137 -10.33 2.21 17.49
#